data_AF-A0A6N3T4K4-F1
#
_entry.id   AF-A0A6N3T4K4-F1
#
_cell.length_a   1.000
_cell.length_b   1.000
_cell.length_c   1.000
_cell.angle_alpha   90.00
_cell.angle_beta   90.00
_cell.angle_gamma   90.00
#
_symmetry.space_group_name_H-M   'P 1'
#
loop_
_entity.id
_entity.type
_entity.pdbx_description
1 polymer ?
#
loop_
_entity_poly.entity_id
_entity_poly.type
_entity_poly.pdbx_seq_one_letter_code
_entity_poly.pdbx_strand_id
1 'polypeptide(L)'
;MRQDRNRQPVADWCVSPNAMRLNRLVRMSRRDALLGGLGFAVAGGLSGAHAQTVQPNASAGADQSGEVASFMAVSQRLTDRDTLDANIGTALYMGIVHANPDRKDKIQTLRALMDSSKAATAADLAHAAEKADPALKDVIHEILTGWYRGVADNKVVVYRSALMFDITKDAVYPKTYATGGPFYWTTKPPEVERPTGHPALSASPFVIEPT
;
A
#
# COMPACT_ATOMS: atom_id res chain seq x y z
N MET A 1 37.32 -2.72 -31.87
CA MET A 1 36.44 -3.91 -31.75
C MET A 1 37.31 -5.16 -31.75
N ARG A 2 37.52 -5.81 -30.60
CA ARG A 2 38.16 -7.14 -30.56
C ARG A 2 37.06 -8.18 -30.47
N GLN A 3 36.97 -9.06 -31.47
CA GLN A 3 36.08 -10.21 -31.48
C GLN A 3 36.87 -11.44 -31.07
N ASP A 4 36.33 -12.22 -30.14
CA ASP A 4 36.85 -13.54 -29.81
C ASP A 4 36.29 -14.60 -30.79
N ARG A 5 37.05 -15.67 -30.98
CA ARG A 5 36.97 -16.65 -32.07
C ARG A 5 35.70 -17.50 -32.09
N ASN A 6 34.78 -17.35 -31.13
CA ASN A 6 33.68 -18.29 -30.94
C ASN A 6 32.24 -17.74 -31.08
N ARG A 7 32.03 -16.52 -31.59
CA ARG A 7 30.68 -15.94 -31.89
C ARG A 7 29.60 -16.21 -30.81
N GLN A 8 29.96 -16.23 -29.53
CA GLN A 8 29.01 -16.26 -28.42
C GLN A 8 28.84 -14.83 -27.88
N PRO A 9 27.60 -14.41 -27.54
CA PRO A 9 27.40 -13.13 -26.89
C PRO A 9 28.14 -13.12 -25.55
N VAL A 10 28.94 -12.08 -25.31
CA VAL A 10 29.68 -11.89 -24.07
C VAL A 10 28.67 -11.73 -22.94
N ALA A 11 28.81 -12.52 -21.86
CA ALA A 11 27.93 -12.44 -20.70
C ALA A 11 27.89 -11.01 -20.13
N ASP A 12 26.69 -10.50 -19.88
CA ASP A 12 26.39 -9.11 -19.49
C ASP A 12 27.02 -8.66 -18.15
N TRP A 13 27.72 -9.55 -17.44
CA TRP A 13 28.38 -9.27 -16.17
C TRP A 13 29.75 -8.58 -16.31
N CYS A 14 30.29 -8.44 -17.53
CA CYS A 14 31.59 -7.82 -17.80
C CYS A 14 31.50 -6.40 -18.41
N VAL A 15 30.41 -5.66 -18.17
CA VAL A 15 30.19 -4.34 -18.81
C VAL A 15 30.29 -3.20 -17.80
N SER A 16 31.17 -2.23 -18.06
CA SER A 16 31.36 -1.05 -17.19
C SER A 16 30.09 -0.17 -17.11
N PRO A 17 29.90 0.59 -16.02
CA PRO A 17 28.71 1.43 -15.80
C PRO A 17 28.42 2.42 -16.94
N ASN A 18 29.46 2.92 -17.61
CA ASN A 18 29.34 3.85 -18.73
C ASN A 18 28.79 3.17 -19.99
N ALA A 19 29.09 1.89 -20.21
CA ALA A 19 28.59 1.14 -21.35
C ALA A 19 27.10 0.75 -21.18
N MET A 20 26.61 0.56 -19.96
CA MET A 20 25.16 0.37 -19.70
C MET A 20 24.33 1.63 -20.03
N ARG A 21 24.89 2.83 -19.81
CA ARG A 21 24.22 4.11 -20.10
C ARG A 21 24.04 4.34 -21.60
N LEU A 22 25.05 4.00 -22.40
CA LEU A 22 25.01 4.08 -23.86
C LEU A 22 24.06 3.05 -24.48
N ASN A 23 23.98 1.84 -23.92
CA ASN A 23 23.08 0.79 -24.42
C ASN A 23 21.59 1.10 -24.15
N ARG A 24 21.31 1.99 -23.18
CA ARG A 24 19.95 2.48 -22.87
C ARG A 24 19.47 3.54 -23.86
N LEU A 25 20.40 4.28 -24.49
CA LEU A 25 20.09 5.32 -25.47
C LEU A 25 19.74 4.76 -26.86
N VAL A 26 20.08 3.50 -27.14
CA VAL A 26 19.86 2.88 -28.47
C VAL A 26 18.62 1.96 -28.50
N ARG A 27 18.01 1.64 -27.36
CA ARG A 27 16.75 0.87 -27.34
C ARG A 27 15.56 1.80 -27.50
N MET A 28 15.13 1.99 -28.75
CA MET A 28 13.79 2.48 -29.08
C MET A 28 12.75 1.73 -28.24
N SER A 29 11.95 2.48 -27.50
CA SER A 29 10.98 1.95 -26.56
C SER A 29 9.77 1.39 -27.33
N ARG A 30 9.24 0.24 -26.91
CA ARG A 30 7.97 -0.32 -27.41
C ARG A 30 6.79 0.65 -27.30
N ARG A 31 6.95 1.71 -26.50
CA ARG A 31 5.99 2.82 -26.33
C ARG A 31 5.90 3.72 -27.56
N ASP A 32 6.98 3.87 -28.35
CA ASP A 32 6.95 4.70 -29.57
C ASP A 32 6.28 3.95 -30.74
N ALA A 33 6.34 2.62 -30.76
CA ALA A 33 5.64 1.79 -31.74
C ALA A 33 4.12 1.78 -31.55
N LEU A 34 3.62 2.02 -30.34
CA LEU A 34 2.18 2.09 -30.04
C LEU A 34 1.58 3.49 -30.29
N LEU A 35 2.40 4.53 -30.41
CA LEU A 35 1.95 5.89 -30.74
C LEU A 35 1.94 6.18 -32.26
N GLY A 36 2.42 5.26 -33.10
CA GLY A 36 2.41 5.38 -34.56
C GLY A 36 1.22 4.75 -35.29
N GLY A 37 0.23 4.19 -34.57
CA GLY A 37 -0.85 3.37 -35.13
C GLY A 37 -2.20 4.05 -35.32
N LEU A 38 -2.26 5.38 -35.40
CA LEU A 38 -3.50 6.15 -35.61
C LEU A 38 -3.43 6.88 -36.95
N GLY A 39 -3.73 6.17 -38.03
CA GLY A 39 -3.92 6.80 -39.33
C GLY A 39 -3.85 5.82 -40.49
N PHE A 40 -4.99 5.20 -40.83
CA PHE A 40 -5.49 4.99 -42.20
C PHE A 40 -6.72 4.07 -42.16
N ALA A 41 -7.92 4.63 -42.36
CA ALA A 41 -9.03 4.03 -43.11
C ALA A 41 -10.30 4.88 -42.93
N VAL A 42 -10.41 5.97 -43.68
CA VAL A 42 -11.70 6.56 -44.05
C VAL A 42 -12.00 6.05 -45.46
N ALA A 43 -13.03 5.20 -45.57
CA ALA A 43 -14.06 5.21 -46.63
C ALA A 43 -14.76 3.85 -46.76
N GLY A 44 -16.08 3.86 -46.54
CA GLY A 44 -17.01 2.94 -47.20
C GLY A 44 -17.69 1.90 -46.31
N GLY A 45 -19.03 2.02 -46.17
CA GLY A 45 -19.89 0.89 -45.85
C GLY A 45 -20.94 1.16 -44.78
N LEU A 46 -22.11 1.60 -45.21
CA LEU A 46 -23.34 1.66 -44.41
C LEU A 46 -23.69 0.26 -43.88
N SER A 47 -23.71 0.09 -42.56
CA SER A 47 -24.49 -0.93 -41.85
C SER A 47 -24.58 -0.54 -40.38
N GLY A 48 -25.82 -0.41 -39.88
CA GLY A 48 -26.12 0.08 -38.54
C GLY A 48 -25.45 -0.75 -37.45
N ALA A 49 -24.56 -0.12 -36.70
CA ALA A 49 -24.16 -0.57 -35.38
C ALA A 49 -24.43 0.59 -34.43
N HIS A 50 -25.38 0.40 -33.52
CA HIS A 50 -25.59 1.29 -32.39
C HIS A 50 -24.29 1.38 -31.59
N ALA A 51 -23.50 2.42 -31.83
CA ALA A 51 -22.41 2.80 -30.95
C ALA A 51 -23.07 3.32 -29.66
N GLN A 52 -23.22 2.43 -28.69
CA GLN A 52 -23.44 2.82 -27.31
C GLN A 52 -22.21 3.60 -26.87
N THR A 53 -22.33 4.93 -26.86
CA THR A 53 -21.40 5.80 -26.17
C THR A 53 -21.45 5.40 -24.70
N VAL A 54 -20.45 4.62 -24.27
CA VAL A 54 -20.20 4.37 -22.85
C VAL A 54 -19.77 5.71 -22.26
N GLN A 55 -20.74 6.41 -21.68
CA GLN A 55 -20.50 7.53 -20.80
C GLN A 55 -19.62 7.02 -19.66
N PRO A 56 -18.42 7.58 -19.39
CA PRO A 56 -17.70 7.22 -18.20
C PRO A 56 -18.55 7.65 -17.01
N ASN A 57 -18.93 6.68 -16.17
CA ASN A 57 -19.71 6.90 -14.97
C ASN A 57 -18.85 7.72 -13.99
N ALA A 58 -18.93 9.05 -14.07
CA ALA A 58 -18.19 9.98 -13.22
C ALA A 58 -18.62 9.92 -11.74
N SER A 59 -19.71 9.23 -11.44
CA SER A 59 -20.20 8.94 -10.09
C SER A 59 -19.35 7.91 -9.34
N ALA A 60 -18.75 6.93 -10.03
CA ALA A 60 -17.98 5.88 -9.36
C ALA A 60 -16.65 6.38 -8.76
N GLY A 61 -16.08 7.46 -9.28
CA GLY A 61 -14.82 8.03 -8.78
C GLY A 61 -14.99 8.98 -7.59
N ALA A 62 -16.13 9.68 -7.51
CA ALA A 62 -16.42 10.60 -6.41
C ALA A 62 -16.73 9.84 -5.11
N ASP A 63 -17.54 8.78 -5.19
CA ASP A 63 -17.90 7.95 -4.03
C ASP A 63 -16.67 7.25 -3.43
N GLN A 64 -15.81 6.68 -4.29
CA GLN A 64 -14.55 6.08 -3.86
C GLN A 64 -13.60 7.09 -3.21
N SER A 65 -13.58 8.34 -3.68
CA SER A 65 -12.75 9.38 -3.07
C SER A 65 -13.21 9.72 -1.65
N GLY A 66 -14.53 9.78 -1.42
CA GLY A 66 -15.10 9.95 -0.09
C GLY A 66 -14.85 8.76 0.84
N GLU A 67 -14.91 7.54 0.31
CA GLU A 67 -14.66 6.31 1.06
C GLU A 67 -13.20 6.18 1.51
N VAL A 68 -12.26 6.47 0.62
CA VAL A 68 -10.83 6.51 0.96
C VAL A 68 -10.56 7.61 1.98
N ALA A 69 -11.19 8.78 1.87
CA ALA A 69 -11.05 9.85 2.86
C ALA A 69 -11.54 9.41 4.26
N SER A 70 -12.69 8.70 4.34
CA SER A 70 -13.16 8.11 5.59
C SER A 70 -12.16 7.13 6.18
N PHE A 71 -11.61 6.23 5.36
CA PHE A 71 -10.58 5.28 5.77
C PHE A 71 -9.32 5.98 6.30
N MET A 72 -8.86 7.04 5.61
CA MET A 72 -7.68 7.80 6.02
C MET A 72 -7.89 8.49 7.37
N ALA A 73 -9.05 9.11 7.57
CA ALA A 73 -9.37 9.79 8.83
C ALA A 73 -9.42 8.80 10.01
N VAL A 74 -10.06 7.64 9.83
CA VAL A 74 -10.07 6.56 10.82
C VAL A 74 -8.65 6.03 11.07
N SER A 75 -7.87 5.83 10.02
CA SER A 75 -6.49 5.35 10.11
C SER A 75 -5.57 6.30 10.90
N GLN A 76 -5.67 7.60 10.66
CA GLN A 76 -4.91 8.62 11.39
C GLN A 76 -5.22 8.58 12.88
N ARG A 77 -6.52 8.49 13.23
CA ARG A 77 -6.97 8.35 14.61
C ARG A 77 -6.46 7.07 15.26
N LEU A 78 -6.58 5.92 14.60
CA LEU A 78 -6.18 4.63 15.17
C LEU A 78 -4.67 4.46 15.32
N THR A 79 -3.89 5.13 14.47
CA THR A 79 -2.42 5.08 14.52
C THR A 79 -1.81 6.21 15.35
N ASP A 80 -2.63 7.15 15.85
CA ASP A 80 -2.20 8.41 16.48
C ASP A 80 -1.10 9.13 15.67
N ARG A 81 -1.29 9.20 14.34
CA ARG A 81 -0.39 9.89 13.41
C ARG A 81 -1.07 11.07 12.74
N ASP A 82 -0.37 12.21 12.74
CA ASP A 82 -0.85 13.43 12.08
C ASP A 82 -0.95 13.27 10.56
N THR A 83 -0.04 12.50 9.97
CA THR A 83 0.03 12.29 8.52
C THR A 83 0.28 10.84 8.17
N LEU A 84 -0.35 10.40 7.09
CA LEU A 84 -0.23 9.07 6.50
C LEU A 84 -0.13 9.22 4.98
N ASP A 85 0.64 8.35 4.33
CA ASP A 85 0.80 8.39 2.87
C ASP A 85 -0.51 7.99 2.17
N ALA A 86 -1.04 8.89 1.33
CA ALA A 86 -2.33 8.70 0.67
C ALA A 86 -2.33 7.54 -0.35
N ASN A 87 -1.20 7.26 -1.01
CA ASN A 87 -1.11 6.16 -1.98
C ASN A 87 -1.12 4.81 -1.26
N ILE A 88 -0.36 4.70 -0.17
CA ILE A 88 -0.39 3.50 0.69
C ILE A 88 -1.79 3.31 1.26
N GLY A 89 -2.39 4.38 1.78
CA GLY A 89 -3.74 4.33 2.35
C GLY A 89 -4.80 3.87 1.34
N THR A 90 -4.75 4.40 0.11
CA THR A 90 -5.64 3.97 -0.98
C THR A 90 -5.47 2.49 -1.30
N ALA A 91 -4.22 2.01 -1.42
CA ALA A 91 -3.93 0.62 -1.73
C ALA A 91 -4.35 -0.35 -0.60
N LEU A 92 -4.14 0.05 0.66
CA LEU A 92 -4.61 -0.70 1.83
C LEU A 92 -6.14 -0.78 1.86
N TYR A 93 -6.83 0.35 1.67
CA TYR A 93 -8.28 0.39 1.61
C TYR A 93 -8.83 -0.54 0.52
N MET A 94 -8.28 -0.45 -0.70
CA MET A 94 -8.68 -1.32 -1.81
C MET A 94 -8.46 -2.81 -1.49
N GLY A 95 -7.33 -3.16 -0.88
CA GLY A 95 -7.04 -4.54 -0.48
C GLY A 95 -7.99 -5.06 0.59
N ILE A 96 -8.28 -4.26 1.62
CA ILE A 96 -9.21 -4.63 2.70
C ILE A 96 -10.63 -4.85 2.16
N VAL A 97 -11.13 -3.93 1.33
CA VAL A 97 -12.48 -4.04 0.74
C VAL A 97 -12.55 -5.15 -0.31
N HIS A 98 -11.48 -5.40 -1.05
CA HIS A 98 -11.42 -6.53 -1.97
C HIS A 98 -11.50 -7.88 -1.24
N ALA A 99 -10.80 -8.02 -0.10
CA ALA A 99 -10.85 -9.23 0.71
C ALA A 99 -12.24 -9.49 1.30
N ASN A 100 -12.92 -8.42 1.73
CA ASN A 100 -14.29 -8.49 2.23
C ASN A 100 -15.06 -7.17 1.92
N PRO A 101 -16.03 -7.19 0.98
CA PRO A 101 -16.79 -6.00 0.60
C PRO A 101 -17.55 -5.33 1.75
N ASP A 102 -17.98 -6.08 2.77
CA ASP A 102 -18.70 -5.55 3.93
C ASP A 102 -17.85 -4.57 4.76
N ARG A 103 -16.51 -4.61 4.59
CA ARG A 103 -15.58 -3.69 5.27
C ARG A 103 -15.82 -2.25 4.91
N LYS A 104 -16.34 -1.96 3.71
CA LYS A 104 -16.73 -0.62 3.30
C LYS A 104 -17.70 0.01 4.30
N ASP A 105 -18.79 -0.67 4.62
CA ASP A 105 -19.83 -0.15 5.52
C ASP A 105 -19.34 -0.07 6.97
N LYS A 106 -18.50 -1.02 7.40
CA LYS A 106 -17.87 -1.00 8.73
C LYS A 106 -16.90 0.18 8.88
N ILE A 107 -16.13 0.53 7.85
CA ILE A 107 -15.23 1.70 7.87
C ILE A 107 -16.06 2.99 7.97
N GLN A 108 -17.18 3.09 7.25
CA GLN A 108 -18.09 4.24 7.39
C GLN A 108 -18.72 4.31 8.80
N THR A 109 -19.04 3.16 9.39
CA THR A 109 -19.53 3.09 10.77
C THR A 109 -18.46 3.59 11.75
N LEU A 110 -17.20 3.17 11.60
CA LEU A 110 -16.08 3.71 12.39
C LEU A 110 -15.91 5.22 12.21
N ARG A 111 -16.06 5.73 10.99
CA ARG A 111 -16.00 7.16 10.70
C ARG A 111 -17.09 7.93 11.42
N ALA A 112 -18.33 7.44 11.39
CA ALA A 112 -19.45 8.07 12.09
C ALA A 112 -19.31 7.98 13.63
N LEU A 113 -18.79 6.87 14.15
CA LEU A 113 -18.47 6.74 15.57
C LEU A 113 -17.40 7.75 16.00
N MET A 114 -16.36 7.94 15.18
CA MET A 114 -15.32 8.93 15.45
C MET A 114 -15.87 10.36 15.54
N ASP A 115 -16.81 10.73 14.66
CA ASP A 115 -17.46 12.06 14.70
C ASP A 115 -18.38 12.22 15.91
N SER A 116 -19.18 11.20 16.22
CA SER A 116 -20.23 11.27 17.24
C SER A 116 -19.70 11.16 18.68
N SER A 117 -18.68 10.34 18.90
CA SER A 117 -18.14 10.08 20.24
C SER A 117 -17.17 11.17 20.73
N LYS A 118 -16.77 12.11 19.86
CA LYS A 118 -15.62 12.99 20.10
C LYS A 118 -14.38 12.21 20.56
N ALA A 119 -14.17 11.00 20.04
CA ALA A 119 -13.02 10.16 20.38
C ALA A 119 -11.72 10.96 20.18
N ALA A 120 -11.10 11.33 21.30
CA ALA A 120 -9.93 12.20 21.33
C ALA A 120 -8.64 11.39 21.14
N THR A 121 -8.70 10.08 21.39
CA THR A 121 -7.57 9.14 21.30
C THR A 121 -7.94 7.89 20.49
N ALA A 122 -6.94 7.14 20.03
CA ALA A 122 -7.15 5.82 19.42
C ALA A 122 -7.92 4.86 20.34
N ALA A 123 -7.63 4.89 21.65
CA ALA A 123 -8.28 4.03 22.64
C ALA A 123 -9.78 4.33 22.79
N ASP A 124 -10.16 5.62 22.80
CA ASP A 124 -11.57 6.02 22.87
C ASP A 124 -12.36 5.48 21.68
N LEU A 125 -11.80 5.59 20.46
CA LEU A 125 -12.43 5.08 19.25
C LEU A 125 -12.57 3.56 19.29
N ALA A 126 -11.51 2.87 19.72
CA ALA A 126 -11.52 1.41 19.84
C ALA A 126 -12.59 0.92 20.83
N HIS A 127 -12.68 1.52 22.02
CA HIS A 127 -13.69 1.20 23.01
C HIS A 127 -15.11 1.50 22.52
N ALA A 128 -15.32 2.66 21.87
CA ALA A 128 -16.61 3.02 21.32
C ALA A 128 -17.05 2.05 20.21
N ALA A 129 -16.12 1.64 19.35
CA ALA A 129 -16.37 0.68 18.29
C ALA A 129 -16.75 -0.70 18.84
N GLU A 130 -15.95 -1.26 19.76
CA GLU A 130 -16.22 -2.58 20.32
C GLU A 130 -17.53 -2.64 21.12
N LYS A 131 -17.90 -1.53 21.79
CA LYS A 131 -19.20 -1.40 22.47
C LYS A 131 -20.37 -1.30 21.50
N ALA A 132 -20.20 -0.63 20.36
CA ALA A 132 -21.27 -0.43 19.38
C ALA A 132 -21.56 -1.70 18.58
N ASP A 133 -20.50 -2.39 18.12
CA ASP A 133 -20.59 -3.63 17.38
C ASP A 133 -19.26 -4.41 17.53
N PRO A 134 -19.27 -5.60 18.16
CA PRO A 134 -18.08 -6.43 18.31
C PRO A 134 -17.35 -6.73 16.99
N ALA A 135 -18.05 -6.75 15.85
CA ALA A 135 -17.43 -7.00 14.54
C ALA A 135 -16.54 -5.83 14.06
N LEU A 136 -16.67 -4.63 14.64
CA LEU A 136 -15.80 -3.49 14.30
C LEU A 136 -14.37 -3.68 14.81
N LYS A 137 -14.17 -4.51 15.84
CA LYS A 137 -12.85 -4.91 16.33
C LYS A 137 -12.01 -5.54 15.23
N ASP A 138 -12.59 -6.42 14.43
CA ASP A 138 -11.88 -7.11 13.34
C ASP A 138 -11.41 -6.12 12.28
N VAL A 139 -12.26 -5.14 11.94
CA VAL A 139 -11.92 -4.09 10.97
C VAL A 139 -10.81 -3.18 11.51
N ILE A 140 -10.84 -2.82 12.80
CA ILE A 140 -9.75 -2.07 13.43
C ILE A 140 -8.44 -2.87 13.36
N HIS A 141 -8.47 -4.16 13.66
CA HIS A 141 -7.30 -5.03 13.54
C HIS A 141 -6.78 -5.14 12.12
N GLU A 142 -7.64 -5.22 11.11
CA GLU A 142 -7.24 -5.24 9.70
C GLU A 142 -6.58 -3.91 9.28
N ILE A 143 -7.15 -2.76 9.68
CA ILE A 143 -6.58 -1.43 9.41
C ILE A 143 -5.19 -1.32 10.05
N LEU A 144 -5.07 -1.64 11.34
CA LEU A 144 -3.79 -1.58 12.06
C LEU A 144 -2.78 -2.56 11.47
N THR A 145 -3.20 -3.79 11.14
CA THR A 145 -2.35 -4.76 10.45
C THR A 145 -1.85 -4.22 9.12
N GLY A 146 -2.72 -3.59 8.33
CA GLY A 146 -2.39 -2.96 7.07
C GLY A 146 -1.30 -1.91 7.21
N TRP A 147 -1.44 -0.99 8.15
CA TRP A 147 -0.46 0.07 8.36
C TRP A 147 0.85 -0.44 8.96
N TYR A 148 0.78 -1.24 10.03
CA TYR A 148 1.97 -1.68 10.75
C TYR A 148 2.77 -2.73 10.01
N ARG A 149 2.11 -3.65 9.30
CA ARG A 149 2.78 -4.74 8.56
C ARG A 149 2.86 -4.49 7.05
N GLY A 150 2.10 -3.53 6.52
CA GLY A 150 2.11 -3.19 5.11
C GLY A 150 1.41 -4.24 4.23
N VAL A 151 0.43 -4.96 4.77
CA VAL A 151 -0.27 -6.07 4.09
C VAL A 151 -1.78 -5.90 4.08
N ALA A 152 -2.42 -6.24 2.97
CA ALA A 152 -3.88 -6.32 2.85
C ALA A 152 -4.23 -7.48 1.91
N ASP A 153 -5.35 -8.18 2.14
CA ASP A 153 -5.73 -9.37 1.34
C ASP A 153 -4.60 -10.40 1.22
N ASN A 154 -3.89 -10.65 2.33
CA ASN A 154 -2.70 -11.52 2.41
C ASN A 154 -1.58 -11.17 1.40
N LYS A 155 -1.58 -9.97 0.84
CA LYS A 155 -0.61 -9.47 -0.13
C LYS A 155 0.16 -8.29 0.45
N VAL A 156 1.43 -8.16 0.06
CA VAL A 156 2.26 -7.02 0.42
C VAL A 156 1.84 -5.80 -0.39
N VAL A 157 1.39 -4.76 0.30
CA VAL A 157 1.09 -3.44 -0.27
C VAL A 157 2.32 -2.54 -0.21
N VAL A 158 2.97 -2.50 0.94
CA VAL A 158 4.21 -1.75 1.16
C VAL A 158 5.10 -2.52 2.11
N TYR A 159 6.42 -2.46 1.90
CA TYR A 159 7.37 -3.08 2.81
C TYR A 159 8.14 -2.04 3.62
N ARG A 160 8.96 -1.23 2.94
CA ARG A 160 9.88 -0.28 3.60
C ARG A 160 9.17 0.74 4.50
N SER A 161 8.00 1.22 4.09
CA SER A 161 7.26 2.28 4.79
C SER A 161 6.19 1.73 5.76
N ALA A 162 6.19 0.44 6.06
CA ALA A 162 5.30 -0.13 7.07
C ALA A 162 5.63 0.45 8.46
N LEU A 163 4.59 0.82 9.22
CA LEU A 163 4.77 1.65 10.42
C LEU A 163 5.59 0.98 11.53
N MET A 164 5.64 -0.36 11.58
CA MET A 164 6.44 -1.08 12.58
C MET A 164 7.94 -0.77 12.45
N PHE A 165 8.43 -0.48 11.25
CA PHE A 165 9.83 -0.15 11.03
C PHE A 165 10.17 1.27 11.50
N ASP A 166 9.21 2.18 11.51
CA ASP A 166 9.41 3.55 11.98
C ASP A 166 9.63 3.60 13.50
N ILE A 167 8.97 2.72 14.25
CA ILE A 167 9.12 2.62 15.71
C ILE A 167 10.52 2.15 16.12
N THR A 168 11.17 1.34 15.29
CA THR A 168 12.43 0.67 15.63
C THR A 168 13.64 1.20 14.86
N LYS A 169 13.46 2.25 14.06
CA LYS A 169 14.46 2.74 13.08
C LYS A 169 15.77 3.25 13.68
N ASP A 170 15.80 3.51 14.97
CA ASP A 170 16.97 3.94 15.74
C ASP A 170 17.90 2.78 16.15
N ALA A 171 17.39 1.54 16.09
CA ALA A 171 18.14 0.34 16.46
C ALA A 171 18.11 -0.76 15.39
N VAL A 172 17.00 -0.92 14.68
CA VAL A 172 16.72 -2.02 13.76
C VAL A 172 16.27 -1.48 12.41
N TYR A 173 16.94 -1.94 11.36
CA TYR A 173 16.59 -1.58 9.98
C TYR A 173 15.77 -2.69 9.32
N PRO A 174 14.87 -2.36 8.37
CA PRO A 174 14.15 -3.36 7.58
C PRO A 174 15.12 -4.36 6.94
N LYS A 175 14.77 -5.66 6.94
CA LYS A 175 15.57 -6.68 6.25
C LYS A 175 15.72 -6.30 4.77
N THR A 176 16.84 -6.69 4.17
CA THR A 176 17.26 -6.33 2.80
C THR A 176 17.66 -4.87 2.57
N TYR A 177 17.59 -3.99 3.59
CA TYR A 177 18.07 -2.60 3.53
C TYR A 177 19.32 -2.39 4.40
N ALA A 178 20.47 -2.15 3.77
CA ALA A 178 21.75 -1.92 4.45
C ALA A 178 21.93 -0.46 4.89
N THR A 179 21.01 0.07 5.70
CA THR A 179 20.99 1.50 6.08
C THR A 179 21.88 1.85 7.27
N GLY A 180 22.15 0.90 8.17
CA GLY A 180 22.94 1.14 9.38
C GLY A 180 24.45 1.23 9.19
N GLY A 181 24.95 0.99 7.98
CA GLY A 181 26.39 0.83 7.73
C GLY A 181 26.95 -0.52 8.25
N PRO A 182 28.23 -0.81 7.98
CA PRO A 182 28.87 -2.04 8.45
C PRO A 182 28.88 -2.10 9.99
N PHE A 183 28.65 -3.29 10.54
CA PHE A 183 28.77 -3.58 11.97
C PHE A 183 27.87 -2.77 12.92
N TYR A 184 26.80 -2.13 12.43
CA TYR A 184 25.89 -1.31 13.26
C TYR A 184 25.36 -2.06 14.49
N TRP A 185 25.16 -3.37 14.36
CA TRP A 185 24.68 -4.27 15.40
C TRP A 185 25.64 -4.42 16.60
N THR A 186 26.87 -3.91 16.52
CA THR A 186 27.82 -3.91 17.65
C THR A 186 27.60 -2.75 18.62
N THR A 187 26.81 -1.76 18.23
CA THR A 187 26.51 -0.60 19.07
C THR A 187 25.35 -0.93 20.00
N LYS A 188 25.43 -0.49 21.26
CA LYS A 188 24.31 -0.62 22.20
C LYS A 188 23.11 0.19 21.66
N PRO A 189 21.92 -0.42 21.50
CA PRO A 189 20.71 0.32 21.14
C PRO A 189 20.40 1.44 22.14
N PRO A 190 19.73 2.52 21.71
CA PRO A 190 19.25 3.53 22.63
C PRO A 190 18.30 2.92 23.67
N GLU A 191 18.33 3.47 24.88
CA GLU A 191 17.34 3.13 25.90
C GLU A 191 16.00 3.75 25.53
N VAL A 192 14.92 2.97 25.60
CA VAL A 192 13.56 3.44 25.34
C VAL A 192 12.72 3.25 26.59
N GLU A 193 11.81 4.18 26.84
CA GLU A 193 10.89 4.07 27.96
C GLU A 193 10.02 2.82 27.82
N ARG A 194 9.76 2.15 28.95
CA ARG A 194 8.85 1.00 28.95
C ARG A 194 7.43 1.48 28.67
N PRO A 195 6.73 0.93 27.67
CA PRO A 195 5.34 1.31 27.41
C PRO A 195 4.46 0.98 28.63
N THR A 196 3.65 1.95 29.05
CA THR A 196 2.73 1.86 30.20
C THR A 196 1.26 1.70 29.79
N GLY A 197 0.99 1.68 28.47
CA GLY A 197 -0.36 1.56 27.93
C GLY A 197 -0.99 0.19 28.17
N HIS A 198 -2.32 0.17 28.28
CA HIS A 198 -3.11 -1.06 28.32
C HIS A 198 -3.78 -1.28 26.96
N PRO A 199 -4.02 -2.53 26.53
CA PRO A 199 -4.77 -2.81 25.30
C PRO A 199 -6.17 -2.20 25.36
N ALA A 200 -6.55 -1.44 24.32
CA ALA A 200 -7.88 -0.82 24.22
C ALA A 200 -8.97 -1.79 23.73
N LEU A 201 -8.59 -2.81 22.97
CA LEU A 201 -9.52 -3.84 22.49
C LEU A 201 -9.38 -5.11 23.33
N SER A 202 -10.46 -5.88 23.44
CA SER A 202 -10.36 -7.23 24.00
C SER A 202 -9.38 -8.10 23.21
N ALA A 203 -8.75 -9.08 23.87
CA ALA A 203 -7.80 -9.96 23.21
C ALA A 203 -8.48 -10.73 22.05
N SER A 204 -7.78 -10.86 20.92
CA SER A 204 -8.18 -11.84 19.89
C SER A 204 -7.73 -13.24 20.30
N PRO A 205 -8.45 -14.30 19.89
CA PRO A 205 -7.99 -15.67 20.07
C PRO A 205 -6.60 -15.83 19.46
N PHE A 206 -5.67 -16.40 20.20
CA PHE A 206 -4.35 -16.75 19.67
C PHE A 206 -4.51 -18.00 18.79
N VAL A 207 -4.46 -17.81 17.47
CA VAL A 207 -4.50 -18.89 16.50
C VAL A 207 -3.06 -19.25 16.15
N ILE A 208 -2.63 -20.45 16.52
CA ILE A 208 -1.33 -21.00 16.12
C ILE A 208 -1.47 -21.46 14.67
N GLU A 209 -0.81 -20.78 13.74
CA GLU A 209 -0.68 -21.29 12.38
C GLU A 209 0.13 -22.59 12.40
N PRO A 210 -0.30 -23.67 11.72
CA PRO A 210 0.49 -24.88 11.61
C PRO A 210 1.80 -24.55 10.89
N THR A 211 2.92 -24.83 11.57
CA THR A 211 4.29 -24.72 11.05
C THR A 211 4.57 -25.72 9.94
#